data_AF-A0A4R5W6M5-F1
#
_entry.id   AF-A0A4R5W6M5-F1
#
_cell.length_a   1.000
_cell.length_b   1.000
_cell.length_c   1.000
_cell.angle_alpha   90.00
_cell.angle_beta   90.00
_cell.angle_gamma   90.00
#
_symmetry.space_group_name_H-M   'P 1'
#
loop_
_entity.id
_entity.type
_entity.pdbx_description
1 polymer ?
#
loop_
_entity_poly.entity_id
_entity_poly.type
_entity_poly.pdbx_seq_one_letter_code
_entity_poly.pdbx_strand_id
1 'polypeptide(L)'
;MLKKLWGVTEAIFGLTVAVLALTLSVYLFKFANLYLKATTSELTAYATTLIGLSALITTLWQVLITREHNRNSIRPCIEYYCNRDQHSPVALSIMNNGHGAAIIESMEFKYSGVSYPFTSKSVRDLIDEDSAIFGTKISATVIHKGTAFPVGQKIDLLIFSNSIDSPSNHNAAVNILNNIQLTIRYKSLYNENFSSNLT
;
A
#
# COMPACT_ATOMS: atom_id res chain seq x y z
N MET A 1 26.42 0.84 -33.53
CA MET A 1 27.09 0.10 -32.43
C MET A 1 26.12 -0.80 -31.65
N LEU A 2 24.88 -0.38 -31.37
CA LEU A 2 23.86 -1.14 -30.64
C LEU A 2 23.38 -2.47 -31.29
N LYS A 3 23.33 -2.59 -32.62
CA LYS A 3 22.93 -3.86 -33.29
C LYS A 3 23.93 -5.02 -33.10
N LYS A 4 25.21 -4.74 -32.84
CA LYS A 4 26.23 -5.78 -32.57
C LYS A 4 26.11 -6.35 -31.15
N LEU A 5 25.65 -5.56 -30.19
CA LEU A 5 25.45 -5.99 -28.79
C LEU A 5 24.25 -6.94 -28.65
N TRP A 6 23.20 -6.76 -29.46
CA TRP A 6 22.00 -7.60 -29.41
C TRP A 6 22.22 -9.03 -29.97
N GLY A 7 23.07 -9.17 -31.00
CA GLY A 7 23.44 -10.49 -31.52
C GLY A 7 24.30 -11.33 -30.55
N VAL A 8 25.09 -10.66 -29.70
CA VAL A 8 25.93 -11.33 -28.68
C VAL A 8 25.07 -11.88 -27.54
N THR A 9 23.99 -11.18 -27.16
CA THR A 9 23.07 -11.65 -26.10
C THR A 9 22.28 -12.88 -26.52
N GLU A 10 21.85 -12.99 -27.79
CA GLU A 10 21.18 -14.20 -28.27
C GLU A 10 22.12 -15.39 -28.41
N ALA A 11 23.37 -15.16 -28.82
CA ALA A 11 24.38 -16.21 -28.89
C ALA A 11 24.73 -16.77 -27.49
N ILE A 12 24.84 -15.90 -26.47
CA ILE A 12 25.08 -16.31 -25.08
C ILE A 12 23.87 -17.09 -24.54
N PHE A 13 22.65 -16.62 -24.81
CA PHE A 13 21.43 -17.32 -24.38
C PHE A 13 21.31 -18.70 -25.03
N GLY A 14 21.53 -18.79 -26.34
CA GLY A 14 21.56 -20.06 -27.07
C GLY A 14 22.61 -21.03 -26.54
N LEU A 15 23.81 -20.53 -26.22
CA LEU A 15 24.89 -21.35 -25.64
C LEU A 15 24.52 -21.84 -24.24
N THR A 16 23.90 -21.00 -23.39
CA THR A 16 23.47 -21.43 -22.05
C THR A 16 22.36 -22.49 -22.10
N VAL A 17 21.40 -22.37 -23.01
CA VAL A 17 20.35 -23.36 -23.21
C VAL A 17 20.94 -24.67 -23.75
N ALA A 18 21.88 -24.60 -24.69
CA ALA A 18 22.56 -25.79 -25.22
C ALA A 18 23.39 -26.52 -24.16
N VAL A 19 24.10 -25.80 -23.30
CA VAL A 19 24.87 -26.37 -22.18
C VAL A 19 23.93 -27.01 -21.14
N LEU A 20 22.79 -26.38 -20.84
CA LEU A 20 21.77 -26.96 -19.95
C LEU A 20 21.16 -28.23 -20.55
N ALA A 21 20.87 -28.25 -21.85
CA ALA A 21 20.35 -29.42 -22.54
C ALA A 21 21.36 -30.58 -22.59
N LEU A 22 22.64 -30.29 -22.84
CA LEU A 22 23.73 -31.27 -22.85
C LEU A 22 24.02 -31.81 -21.44
N THR A 23 23.99 -30.96 -20.42
CA THR A 23 24.16 -31.42 -19.04
C THR A 23 22.98 -32.29 -18.62
N LEU A 24 21.74 -31.90 -18.95
CA LEU A 24 20.55 -32.70 -18.71
C LEU A 24 20.61 -34.06 -19.43
N SER A 25 21.06 -34.10 -20.69
CA SER A 25 21.17 -35.35 -21.45
C SER A 25 22.24 -36.29 -20.89
N VAL A 26 23.38 -35.77 -20.45
CA VAL A 26 24.43 -36.54 -19.77
C VAL A 26 23.94 -37.08 -18.43
N TYR A 27 23.18 -36.28 -17.67
CA TYR A 27 22.55 -36.74 -16.42
C TYR A 27 21.52 -37.84 -16.68
N LEU A 28 20.66 -37.69 -17.69
CA LEU A 28 19.69 -38.71 -18.09
C LEU A 28 20.37 -40.01 -18.55
N PHE A 29 21.47 -39.91 -19.30
CA PHE A 29 22.23 -41.09 -19.74
C PHE A 29 22.94 -41.81 -18.57
N LYS A 30 23.52 -41.05 -17.63
CA LYS A 30 24.08 -41.62 -16.39
C LYS A 30 22.98 -42.25 -15.53
N PHE A 31 21.81 -41.62 -15.45
CA PHE A 31 20.66 -42.13 -14.71
C PHE A 31 20.12 -43.43 -15.32
N ALA A 32 20.04 -43.54 -16.65
CA ALA A 32 19.64 -44.75 -17.36
C ALA A 32 20.61 -45.92 -17.14
N ASN A 33 21.92 -45.67 -17.14
CA ASN A 33 22.93 -46.69 -16.83
C ASN A 33 22.90 -47.13 -15.36
N LEU A 34 22.56 -46.22 -14.43
CA LEU A 34 22.32 -46.55 -13.03
C LEU A 34 21.08 -47.44 -12.88
N TYR A 35 20.02 -47.14 -13.64
CA TYR A 35 18.75 -47.88 -13.66
C TYR A 35 18.92 -49.35 -14.10
N LEU A 36 19.82 -49.61 -15.04
CA LEU A 36 20.15 -50.96 -15.52
C LEU A 36 20.93 -51.81 -14.51
N LYS A 37 21.55 -51.18 -13.49
CA LYS A 37 22.38 -51.84 -12.48
C LYS A 37 21.78 -51.86 -11.07
N ALA A 38 20.76 -51.04 -10.82
CA ALA A 38 20.18 -50.85 -9.50
C ALA A 38 19.18 -51.95 -9.12
N THR A 39 19.22 -52.37 -7.86
CA THR A 39 18.16 -53.21 -7.28
C THR A 39 16.87 -52.39 -7.09
N THR A 40 15.71 -53.07 -7.00
CA THR A 40 14.41 -52.41 -6.81
C THR A 40 14.39 -51.47 -5.60
N SER A 41 15.13 -51.81 -4.54
CA SER A 41 15.28 -50.98 -3.33
C SER A 41 16.00 -49.64 -3.60
N GLU A 42 17.09 -49.66 -4.37
CA GLU A 42 17.87 -48.47 -4.71
C GLU A 42 17.08 -47.54 -5.63
N LEU A 43 16.33 -48.12 -6.57
CA LEU A 43 15.41 -47.39 -7.45
C LEU A 43 14.35 -46.60 -6.67
N THR A 44 13.75 -47.22 -5.66
CA THR A 44 12.79 -46.53 -4.78
C THR A 44 13.46 -45.43 -3.96
N ALA A 45 14.71 -45.62 -3.53
CA ALA A 45 15.45 -44.60 -2.78
C ALA A 45 15.75 -43.36 -3.65
N TYR A 46 16.20 -43.55 -4.89
CA TYR A 46 16.41 -42.44 -5.83
C TYR A 46 15.11 -41.72 -6.20
N ALA A 47 14.04 -42.47 -6.46
CA ALA A 47 12.73 -41.89 -6.75
C ALA A 47 12.21 -41.04 -5.58
N THR A 48 12.30 -41.57 -4.35
CA THR A 48 11.87 -40.86 -3.14
C THR A 48 12.70 -39.60 -2.90
N THR A 49 14.01 -39.66 -3.16
CA THR A 49 14.91 -38.50 -3.06
C THR A 49 14.55 -37.41 -4.07
N LEU A 50 14.26 -37.79 -5.32
CA LEU A 50 13.89 -36.86 -6.39
C LEU A 50 12.51 -36.22 -6.14
N ILE A 51 11.56 -37.01 -5.64
CA ILE A 51 10.26 -36.51 -5.18
C ILE A 51 10.45 -35.53 -4.02
N GLY A 52 11.29 -35.87 -3.04
CA GLY A 52 11.62 -34.99 -1.91
C GLY A 52 12.27 -33.67 -2.32
N LEU A 53 13.22 -33.71 -3.27
CA LEU A 53 13.85 -32.50 -3.80
C LEU A 53 12.83 -31.61 -4.54
N SER A 54 11.98 -32.23 -5.36
CA SER A 54 10.92 -31.52 -6.07
C SER A 54 9.93 -30.87 -5.10
N ALA A 55 9.54 -31.59 -4.04
CA ALA A 55 8.67 -31.09 -2.99
C ALA A 55 9.31 -29.93 -2.20
N LEU A 56 10.62 -29.98 -1.94
CA LEU A 56 11.34 -28.89 -1.29
C LEU A 56 11.34 -27.63 -2.15
N ILE A 57 11.64 -27.76 -3.45
CA ILE A 57 11.66 -26.64 -4.39
C ILE A 57 10.28 -25.99 -4.49
N THR A 58 9.22 -26.79 -4.64
CA THR A 58 7.85 -26.27 -4.72
C THR A 58 7.43 -25.58 -3.43
N THR A 59 7.81 -26.14 -2.27
CA THR A 59 7.53 -25.53 -0.96
C THR A 59 8.22 -24.17 -0.81
N LEU A 60 9.50 -24.07 -1.18
CA LEU A 60 10.23 -22.80 -1.14
C LEU A 60 9.59 -21.75 -2.07
N TRP A 61 9.21 -22.15 -3.28
CA TRP A 61 8.53 -21.29 -4.23
C TRP A 61 7.18 -20.79 -3.70
N GLN A 62 6.38 -21.68 -3.11
CA GLN A 62 5.09 -21.33 -2.49
C GLN A 62 5.29 -20.32 -1.36
N VAL A 63 6.27 -20.52 -0.48
CA VAL A 63 6.55 -19.57 0.61
C VAL A 63 6.86 -18.17 0.06
N LEU A 64 7.66 -18.07 -1.00
CA LEU A 64 7.99 -16.78 -1.61
C LEU A 64 6.75 -16.09 -2.18
N ILE A 65 5.90 -16.82 -2.92
CA ILE A 65 4.64 -16.29 -3.46
C ILE A 65 3.70 -15.87 -2.34
N THR A 66 3.53 -16.70 -1.30
CA THR A 66 2.64 -16.39 -0.18
C THR A 66 3.10 -15.15 0.58
N ARG A 67 4.41 -14.96 0.76
CA ARG A 67 4.94 -13.74 1.39
C ARG A 67 4.59 -12.50 0.60
N GLU A 68 4.77 -12.54 -0.72
CA GLU A 68 4.45 -11.41 -1.58
C GLU A 68 2.94 -11.16 -1.66
N HIS A 69 2.14 -12.22 -1.71
CA HIS A 69 0.69 -12.11 -1.65
C HIS A 69 0.22 -11.50 -0.34
N ASN A 70 0.71 -11.98 0.81
CA ASN A 70 0.34 -11.43 2.12
C ASN A 70 0.74 -9.96 2.26
N ARG A 71 1.91 -9.58 1.74
CA ARG A 71 2.37 -8.19 1.74
C ARG A 71 1.44 -7.28 0.92
N ASN A 72 1.09 -7.69 -0.30
CA ASN A 72 0.19 -6.92 -1.16
C ASN A 72 -1.26 -6.90 -0.68
N SER A 73 -1.71 -7.98 -0.04
CA SER A 73 -3.06 -8.11 0.52
C SER A 73 -3.27 -7.31 1.81
N ILE A 74 -2.22 -6.78 2.45
CA ILE A 74 -2.32 -5.96 3.68
C ILE A 74 -1.97 -4.50 3.36
N ARG A 75 -2.29 -4.04 2.15
CA ARG A 75 -2.01 -2.67 1.74
C ARG A 75 -3.03 -1.70 2.39
N PRO A 76 -2.58 -0.71 3.19
CA PRO A 76 -3.45 0.35 3.69
C PRO A 76 -3.88 1.30 2.55
N CYS A 77 -5.08 1.86 2.66
CA CYS A 77 -5.60 2.84 1.70
C CYS A 77 -6.46 3.84 2.47
N ILE A 78 -5.95 5.06 2.67
CA ILE A 78 -6.70 6.13 3.33
C ILE A 78 -7.42 6.95 2.27
N GLU A 79 -8.74 6.99 2.38
CA GLU A 79 -9.63 7.76 1.52
C GLU A 79 -10.28 8.91 2.30
N TYR A 80 -10.58 9.99 1.59
CA TYR A 80 -11.22 11.18 2.15
C TYR A 80 -12.71 11.18 1.83
N TYR A 81 -13.51 11.58 2.82
CA TYR A 81 -14.95 11.70 2.71
C TYR A 81 -15.37 13.10 3.11
N CYS A 82 -15.97 13.82 2.18
CA CYS A 82 -16.54 15.13 2.45
C CYS A 82 -18.07 15.01 2.51
N ASN A 83 -18.64 15.24 3.68
CA ASN A 83 -20.08 15.44 3.80
C ASN A 83 -20.40 16.91 3.54
N ARG A 84 -21.25 17.17 2.55
CA ARG A 84 -21.70 18.52 2.13
C ARG A 84 -23.21 18.60 2.01
N ASP A 85 -23.92 17.64 2.60
CA ASP A 85 -25.38 17.66 2.60
C ASP A 85 -25.89 18.81 3.48
N GLN A 86 -26.97 19.46 3.05
CA GLN A 86 -27.60 20.56 3.79
C GLN A 86 -28.31 20.08 5.06
N HIS A 87 -28.68 18.79 5.11
CA HIS A 87 -29.38 18.20 6.24
C HIS A 87 -28.46 17.62 7.32
N SER A 88 -27.13 17.70 7.13
CA SER A 88 -26.15 17.21 8.09
C SER A 88 -24.96 18.16 8.22
N PRO A 89 -24.15 18.05 9.29
CA PRO A 89 -23.02 18.94 9.45
C PRO A 89 -22.03 18.70 8.31
N VAL A 90 -21.53 19.80 7.75
CA VAL A 90 -20.43 19.75 6.80
C VAL A 90 -19.24 19.16 7.54
N ALA A 91 -18.66 18.10 7.00
CA ALA A 91 -17.60 17.35 7.67
C ALA A 91 -16.57 16.82 6.68
N LEU A 92 -15.31 16.84 7.10
CA LEU A 92 -14.22 16.14 6.42
C LEU A 92 -13.80 14.97 7.28
N SER A 93 -13.95 13.77 6.75
CA SER A 93 -13.57 12.52 7.39
C SER A 93 -12.49 11.81 6.57
N ILE A 94 -11.76 10.93 7.25
CA ILE A 94 -10.89 9.95 6.61
C ILE A 94 -11.34 8.55 7.00
N MET A 95 -11.16 7.60 6.09
CA MET A 95 -11.44 6.19 6.35
C MET A 95 -10.34 5.33 5.74
N ASN A 96 -9.94 4.28 6.45
CA ASN A 96 -9.02 3.29 5.90
C ASN A 96 -9.82 2.21 5.16
N ASN A 97 -9.93 2.33 3.84
CA ASN A 97 -10.52 1.33 2.94
C ASN A 97 -9.51 0.31 2.42
N GLY A 98 -8.28 0.36 2.93
CA GLY A 98 -7.29 -0.66 2.65
C GLY A 98 -7.61 -1.98 3.33
N HIS A 99 -6.76 -2.97 3.09
CA HIS A 99 -6.86 -4.29 3.71
C HIS A 99 -5.88 -4.46 4.88
N GLY A 100 -5.06 -3.43 5.15
CA GLY A 100 -4.13 -3.38 6.27
C GLY A 100 -4.26 -2.12 7.10
N ALA A 101 -3.78 -2.18 8.34
CA ALA A 101 -3.70 -1.01 9.22
C ALA A 101 -2.71 0.02 8.65
N ALA A 102 -3.09 1.29 8.68
CA ALA A 102 -2.24 2.41 8.31
C ALA A 102 -1.62 3.01 9.58
N ILE A 103 -0.30 3.10 9.66
CA ILE A 103 0.37 3.83 10.75
C ILE A 103 0.60 5.25 10.27
N ILE A 104 -0.06 6.22 10.89
CA ILE A 104 0.04 7.63 10.49
C ILE A 104 1.43 8.17 10.86
N GLU A 105 2.13 8.75 9.88
CA GLU A 105 3.46 9.34 10.09
C GLU A 105 3.40 10.86 10.22
N SER A 106 2.64 11.50 9.33
CA SER A 106 2.37 12.94 9.39
C SER A 106 1.06 13.27 8.69
N MET A 107 0.48 14.40 9.10
CA MET A 107 -0.67 15.01 8.46
C MET A 107 -0.36 16.49 8.31
N GLU A 108 -0.56 17.01 7.11
CA GLU A 108 -0.27 18.39 6.74
C GLU A 108 -1.49 18.91 5.96
N PHE A 109 -1.91 20.13 6.25
CA PHE A 109 -2.94 20.79 5.45
C PHE A 109 -2.34 22.03 4.79
N LYS A 110 -2.84 22.36 3.61
CA LYS A 110 -2.48 23.56 2.89
C LYS A 110 -3.73 24.41 2.70
N TYR A 111 -3.62 25.67 3.12
CA TYR A 111 -4.69 26.65 3.04
C TYR A 111 -4.17 27.92 2.38
N SER A 112 -4.89 28.45 1.40
CA SER A 112 -4.50 29.67 0.67
C SER A 112 -3.06 29.64 0.14
N GLY A 113 -2.57 28.45 -0.24
CA GLY A 113 -1.21 28.27 -0.76
C GLY A 113 -0.13 27.97 0.28
N VAL A 114 -0.40 28.14 1.58
CA VAL A 114 0.56 27.94 2.67
C VAL A 114 0.34 26.58 3.34
N SER A 115 1.41 25.81 3.53
CA SER A 115 1.36 24.50 4.19
C SER A 115 1.58 24.62 5.69
N TYR A 116 0.76 23.91 6.46
CA TYR A 116 0.79 23.88 7.91
C TYR A 116 0.75 22.42 8.39
N PRO A 117 1.48 22.09 9.47
CA PRO A 117 1.33 20.78 10.10
C PRO A 117 -0.09 20.67 10.67
N PHE A 118 -0.74 19.51 10.61
CA PHE A 118 -2.07 19.32 11.21
C PHE A 118 -1.94 19.11 12.72
N THR A 119 -1.94 20.21 13.47
CA THR A 119 -1.81 20.24 14.92
C THR A 119 -2.98 21.00 15.54
N SER A 120 -3.24 20.78 16.83
CA SER A 120 -4.31 21.50 17.53
C SER A 120 -4.16 23.02 17.45
N LYS A 121 -2.92 23.52 17.43
CA LYS A 121 -2.63 24.96 17.33
C LYS A 121 -2.89 25.50 15.92
N SER A 122 -2.30 24.89 14.88
CA SER A 122 -2.47 25.36 13.49
C SER A 122 -3.89 25.25 12.97
N VAL A 123 -4.61 24.21 13.37
CA VAL A 123 -6.04 24.08 13.02
C VAL A 123 -6.84 25.16 13.74
N ARG A 124 -6.53 25.45 15.01
CA ARG A 124 -7.17 26.55 15.75
C ARG A 124 -6.84 27.92 15.16
N ASP A 125 -5.60 28.16 14.76
CA ASP A 125 -5.18 29.44 14.15
C ASP A 125 -5.93 29.67 12.83
N LEU A 126 -6.12 28.62 12.01
CA LEU A 126 -6.93 28.69 10.80
C LEU A 126 -8.42 28.89 11.09
N ILE A 127 -8.94 28.25 12.14
CA ILE A 127 -10.29 28.46 12.62
C ILE A 127 -10.45 29.90 13.10
N ASP A 128 -9.54 30.47 13.89
CA ASP A 128 -9.69 31.79 14.48
C ASP A 128 -9.55 32.93 13.45
N GLU A 129 -8.73 32.77 12.40
CA GLU A 129 -8.61 33.76 11.31
C GLU A 129 -9.87 33.88 10.43
N ASP A 130 -10.54 32.76 10.11
CA ASP A 130 -11.75 32.77 9.26
C ASP A 130 -13.08 32.65 10.01
N SER A 131 -13.12 32.04 11.20
CA SER A 131 -14.37 31.93 11.99
C SER A 131 -14.82 33.26 12.58
N ALA A 132 -13.91 34.24 12.72
CA ALA A 132 -14.25 35.63 13.03
C ALA A 132 -15.18 36.24 11.96
N ILE A 133 -15.18 35.71 10.74
CA ILE A 133 -15.98 36.20 9.61
C ILE A 133 -17.34 35.46 9.53
N PHE A 134 -17.45 34.22 10.05
CA PHE A 134 -18.61 33.35 9.80
C PHE A 134 -19.33 32.77 11.03
N GLY A 135 -18.84 32.97 12.27
CA GLY A 135 -19.51 32.48 13.48
C GLY A 135 -19.66 30.95 13.56
N THR A 136 -18.85 30.22 12.79
CA THR A 136 -18.90 28.77 12.65
C THR A 136 -18.10 28.09 13.75
N LYS A 137 -18.76 27.24 14.55
CA LYS A 137 -18.07 26.34 15.48
C LYS A 137 -17.47 25.18 14.70
N ILE A 138 -16.15 25.06 14.73
CA ILE A 138 -15.39 24.00 14.06
C ILE A 138 -14.79 23.08 15.13
N SER A 139 -15.07 21.79 15.03
CA SER A 139 -14.42 20.75 15.83
C SER A 139 -13.37 20.06 15.00
N ALA A 140 -12.17 19.89 15.55
CA ALA A 140 -11.05 19.25 14.87
C ALA A 140 -10.49 18.07 15.66
N THR A 141 -10.27 16.95 14.99
CA THR A 141 -9.66 15.75 15.57
C THR A 141 -8.22 15.61 15.11
N VAL A 142 -7.27 15.77 16.02
CA VAL A 142 -5.84 15.64 15.72
C VAL A 142 -5.41 14.18 15.89
N ILE A 143 -4.79 13.62 14.85
CA ILE A 143 -4.21 12.28 14.89
C ILE A 143 -2.70 12.38 15.10
N HIS A 144 -2.20 11.73 16.15
CA HIS A 144 -0.78 11.75 16.48
C HIS A 144 0.04 10.79 15.58
N LYS A 145 1.29 11.16 15.34
CA LYS A 145 2.27 10.27 14.69
C LYS A 145 2.38 8.95 15.45
N GLY A 146 2.45 7.85 14.71
CA GLY A 146 2.54 6.50 15.23
C GLY A 146 1.19 5.87 15.57
N THR A 147 0.08 6.62 15.45
CA THR A 147 -1.25 6.06 15.66
C THR A 147 -1.56 5.04 14.56
N ALA A 148 -1.96 3.84 14.99
CA ALA A 148 -2.47 2.82 14.09
C ALA A 148 -3.93 3.13 13.75
N PHE A 149 -4.22 3.16 12.45
CA PHE A 149 -5.55 3.42 11.88
C PHE A 149 -6.06 2.12 11.24
N PRO A 150 -6.89 1.32 11.95
CA PRO A 150 -7.35 0.02 11.50
C PRO A 150 -8.26 0.09 10.27
N VAL A 151 -8.40 -1.04 9.60
CA VAL A 151 -9.28 -1.20 8.43
C VAL A 151 -10.73 -0.89 8.81
N GLY A 152 -11.43 -0.13 7.97
CA GLY A 152 -12.82 0.27 8.16
C GLY A 152 -13.03 1.34 9.24
N GLN A 153 -11.99 1.79 9.94
CA GLN A 153 -12.14 2.90 10.88
C GLN A 153 -12.35 4.19 10.10
N LYS A 154 -13.40 4.94 10.47
CA LYS A 154 -13.67 6.30 10.01
C LYS A 154 -13.43 7.29 11.14
N ILE A 155 -12.73 8.38 10.87
CA ILE A 155 -12.51 9.49 11.80
C ILE A 155 -12.90 10.79 11.12
N ASP A 156 -13.71 11.59 11.79
CA ASP A 156 -14.04 12.95 11.36
C ASP A 156 -12.92 13.90 11.81
N LEU A 157 -12.19 14.45 10.83
CA LEU A 157 -11.06 15.36 11.05
C LEU A 157 -11.53 16.79 11.32
N LEU A 158 -12.52 17.26 10.56
CA LEU A 158 -13.13 18.58 10.72
C LEU A 158 -14.65 18.43 10.68
N ILE A 159 -15.34 19.04 11.64
CA ILE A 159 -16.81 19.08 11.69
C ILE A 159 -17.23 20.53 11.89
N PHE A 160 -18.06 21.05 10.99
CA PHE A 160 -18.63 22.39 11.06
C PHE A 160 -20.02 22.31 11.69
N SER A 161 -20.10 22.30 13.03
CA SER A 161 -21.34 21.99 13.75
C SER A 161 -22.50 22.94 13.44
N ASN A 162 -22.22 24.22 13.20
CA ASN A 162 -23.24 25.24 12.92
C ASN A 162 -23.61 25.34 11.43
N SER A 163 -23.11 24.44 10.58
CA SER A 163 -23.39 24.50 9.13
C SER A 163 -24.84 24.19 8.79
N ILE A 164 -25.59 23.54 9.69
CA ILE A 164 -27.01 23.22 9.51
C ILE A 164 -27.90 24.42 9.84
N ASP A 165 -27.44 25.29 10.76
CA ASP A 165 -28.27 26.35 11.36
C ASP A 165 -28.74 27.38 10.33
N SER A 166 -27.97 27.59 9.25
CA SER A 166 -28.29 28.54 8.19
C SER A 166 -27.64 28.13 6.86
N PRO A 167 -28.31 28.34 5.71
CA PRO A 167 -27.71 28.17 4.39
C PRO A 167 -26.43 28.99 4.18
N SER A 168 -26.31 30.16 4.85
CA SER A 168 -25.10 30.99 4.79
C SER A 168 -23.90 30.29 5.43
N ASN A 169 -24.11 29.69 6.61
CA ASN A 169 -23.07 28.94 7.33
C ASN A 169 -22.69 27.65 6.58
N HIS A 170 -23.67 27.00 5.96
CA HIS A 170 -23.44 25.84 5.10
C HIS A 170 -22.50 26.20 3.94
N ASN A 171 -22.82 27.25 3.19
CA ASN A 171 -22.01 27.69 2.06
C ASN A 171 -20.61 28.14 2.48
N ALA A 172 -20.50 28.84 3.61
CA ALA A 172 -19.20 29.22 4.17
C ALA A 172 -18.34 28.00 4.53
N ALA A 173 -18.92 26.99 5.21
CA ALA A 173 -18.22 25.75 5.54
C ALA A 173 -17.77 24.97 4.30
N VAL A 174 -18.63 24.88 3.28
CA VAL A 174 -18.30 24.24 2.00
C VAL A 174 -17.17 24.98 1.29
N ASN A 175 -17.18 26.32 1.28
CA ASN A 175 -16.13 27.13 0.68
C ASN A 175 -14.78 26.93 1.38
N ILE A 176 -14.76 26.90 2.71
CA ILE A 176 -13.55 26.61 3.49
C ILE A 176 -13.03 25.21 3.12
N LEU A 177 -13.88 24.19 3.12
CA LEU A 177 -13.47 22.83 2.75
C LEU A 177 -12.90 22.73 1.33
N ASN A 178 -13.43 23.48 0.37
CA ASN A 178 -12.92 23.49 -1.00
C ASN A 178 -11.52 24.12 -1.13
N ASN A 179 -11.11 24.94 -0.16
CA ASN A 179 -9.82 25.61 -0.17
C ASN A 179 -8.76 24.88 0.67
N ILE A 180 -9.13 23.78 1.34
CA ILE A 180 -8.22 22.95 2.14
C ILE A 180 -7.70 21.80 1.28
N GLN A 181 -6.39 21.72 1.13
CA GLN A 181 -5.72 20.53 0.62
C GLN A 181 -5.13 19.76 1.81
N LEU A 182 -5.40 18.47 1.92
CA LEU A 182 -4.94 17.65 3.04
C LEU A 182 -4.03 16.54 2.53
N THR A 183 -2.84 16.42 3.10
CA THR A 183 -1.88 15.38 2.79
C THR A 183 -1.63 14.54 4.04
N ILE A 184 -1.89 13.24 3.94
CA ILE A 184 -1.62 12.26 4.99
C ILE A 184 -0.52 11.33 4.51
N ARG A 185 0.58 11.27 5.25
CA ARG A 185 1.64 10.29 5.07
C ARG A 185 1.45 9.18 6.10
N TYR A 186 1.52 7.95 5.64
CA TYR A 186 1.31 6.77 6.47
C TYR A 186 2.13 5.61 5.95
N LYS A 187 2.29 4.58 6.78
CA LYS A 187 2.99 3.37 6.40
C LYS A 187 2.21 2.10 6.72
N SER A 188 2.50 1.02 5.99
CA SER A 188 1.98 -0.32 6.34
C SER A 188 2.74 -0.91 7.53
N LEU A 189 2.23 -2.02 8.06
CA LEU A 189 2.94 -2.84 9.06
C LEU A 189 4.30 -3.37 8.55
N TYR A 190 4.47 -3.45 7.23
CA TYR A 190 5.72 -3.82 6.57
C TYR A 190 6.67 -2.63 6.34
N ASN A 191 6.40 -1.47 6.95
CA ASN A 191 7.17 -0.22 6.81
C ASN A 191 7.25 0.34 5.38
N GLU A 192 6.26 0.05 4.55
CA GLU A 192 6.15 0.68 3.23
C GLU A 192 5.43 2.01 3.37
N ASN A 193 5.96 3.04 2.72
CA ASN A 193 5.42 4.40 2.82
C ASN A 193 4.39 4.67 1.73
N PHE A 194 3.30 5.31 2.14
CA PHE A 194 2.19 5.72 1.30
C PHE A 194 1.80 7.16 1.60
N SER A 195 1.15 7.82 0.65
CA SER A 195 0.61 9.16 0.81
C SER A 195 -0.77 9.24 0.18
N SER A 196 -1.71 9.88 0.87
CA SER A 196 -3.02 10.20 0.33
C SER A 196 -3.18 11.72 0.31
N ASN A 197 -3.68 12.26 -0.80
CA ASN A 197 -3.87 13.70 -0.97
C ASN A 197 -5.34 13.98 -1.28
N LEU A 198 -5.92 14.93 -0.55
CA LEU A 198 -7.17 15.59 -0.88
C LEU A 198 -6.83 16.89 -1.59
N THR A 199 -7.33 17.05 -2.81
CA THR A 199 -7.17 18.25 -3.64
C THR A 199 -8.49 18.94 -3.89
#